data_AF-A0A0L0HIE5-F1
#
_entry.id   AF-A0A0L0HIE5-F1
#
_cell.length_a   1.000
_cell.length_b   1.000
_cell.length_c   1.000
_cell.angle_alpha   90.00
_cell.angle_beta   90.00
_cell.angle_gamma   90.00
#
_symmetry.space_group_name_H-M   'P 1'
#
loop_
_entity.id
_entity.type
_entity.pdbx_description
1 polymer ?
#
loop_
_entity_poly.entity_id
_entity_poly.type
_entity_poly.pdbx_seq_one_letter_code
_entity_poly.pdbx_strand_id
1 'polypeptide(L)'
;MSPAKTGASPPAPTTFLDGAAYTVTQTEDSLTITLPVPDEYDPKRREGDVVEIQENTLLVKVQGEETPRLSGWLFHPINKFDSVYDLQRDARTDLRLLNLNLTKAGPSDSFMPAPTYPVLFSSGLNTPAPMPKDAALDDMDPHSLFLLADWMLKRLAKPDRALAWYSKAAERGSIMACLKLGAWFELGKDAHKDIPVERDRAKAFEYHLRAADLGHPEACLIVSEWFAPMSQDMLIKLRPGEEETQNLGVQTQEKDFAKAVSYLDRLRDIVIQHRATQAPSTRELMGLAMWRAGVLYAEGGNGLPSSAEGISQSFAYFSTAALDYRHPRAMWSLALYYINGFGCDQNIPQGVELLKEALAADPKLDLPPQFQGLDGIGLDILVGVEKEARTVNGVEPGKILDVESLVNAARRVVEKAGGKEKVEDTVEKALKELELSVVKVNMMEEPAGTKAEAKVEEKIHVEKSAKLKKRRVSKAKAKAKSRTRNTGWSGMEIAVGVGIVAAVGAGLWIWMRSSKVKA
;
A
#
# COMPACT_ATOMS: atom_id res chain seq x y z
N MET A 1 12.49 -13.73 -0.67
CA MET A 1 13.86 -13.32 -0.29
C MET A 1 13.85 -11.84 0.06
N SER A 2 14.12 -11.47 1.32
CA SER A 2 14.32 -10.07 1.68
C SER A 2 15.73 -9.62 1.26
N PRO A 3 15.91 -8.57 0.45
CA PRO A 3 17.23 -8.02 0.17
C PRO A 3 17.83 -7.42 1.46
N ALA A 4 19.16 -7.50 1.60
CA ALA A 4 19.85 -7.13 2.83
C ALA A 4 19.83 -5.62 3.10
N LYS A 5 19.83 -5.23 4.38
CA LYS A 5 20.01 -3.85 4.83
C LYS A 5 21.42 -3.35 4.48
N THR A 6 21.60 -2.75 3.30
CA THR A 6 22.72 -1.85 3.03
C THR A 6 22.51 -0.57 3.86
N GLY A 7 23.31 -0.40 4.92
CA GLY A 7 23.07 0.58 5.98
C GLY A 7 23.34 2.05 5.63
N ALA A 8 22.61 2.60 4.66
CA ALA A 8 22.40 4.03 4.49
C ALA A 8 20.91 4.34 4.68
N SER A 9 20.58 5.48 5.31
CA SER A 9 19.23 6.04 5.19
C SER A 9 18.95 6.31 3.70
N PRO A 10 17.71 6.14 3.20
CA PRO A 10 17.31 6.85 1.99
C PRO A 10 17.59 8.35 2.18
N PRO A 11 17.96 9.09 1.12
CA PRO A 11 18.12 10.54 1.21
C PRO A 11 16.80 11.18 1.63
N ALA A 12 16.88 12.24 2.44
CA ALA A 12 15.68 12.95 2.89
C ALA A 12 14.87 13.47 1.68
N PRO A 13 13.54 13.30 1.68
CA PRO A 13 12.69 13.64 0.55
C PRO A 13 12.74 15.14 0.19
N THR A 14 12.37 15.43 -1.05
CA THR A 14 12.10 16.77 -1.58
C THR A 14 10.68 17.26 -1.27
N THR A 15 9.83 16.38 -0.73
CA THR A 15 8.39 16.58 -0.50
C THR A 15 7.97 16.09 0.90
N PHE A 16 6.78 16.49 1.32
CA PHE A 16 6.05 15.83 2.41
C PHE A 16 5.40 14.52 1.94
N LEU A 17 4.81 13.77 2.88
CA LEU A 17 4.18 12.47 2.62
C LEU A 17 2.96 12.55 1.67
N ASP A 18 2.30 13.70 1.59
CA ASP A 18 1.26 14.02 0.61
C ASP A 18 1.83 14.45 -0.76
N GLY A 19 3.16 14.42 -0.91
CA GLY A 19 3.91 14.87 -2.07
C GLY A 19 3.92 16.39 -2.28
N ALA A 20 3.45 17.20 -1.32
CA ALA A 20 3.62 18.64 -1.39
C ALA A 20 5.10 19.04 -1.23
N ALA A 21 5.64 19.90 -2.11
CA ALA A 21 7.01 20.38 -2.01
C ALA A 21 7.24 21.31 -0.80
N TYR A 22 6.20 22.07 -0.44
CA TYR A 22 6.14 22.91 0.75
C TYR A 22 4.71 22.94 1.29
N THR A 23 4.55 23.34 2.55
CA THR A 23 3.27 23.63 3.18
C THR A 23 3.23 25.10 3.60
N VAL A 24 2.03 25.68 3.67
CA VAL A 24 1.82 27.09 4.00
C VAL A 24 0.78 27.21 5.10
N THR A 25 1.10 27.96 6.15
CA THR A 25 0.10 28.50 7.08
C THR A 25 0.14 30.03 7.03
N GLN A 26 -1.02 30.66 7.17
CA GLN A 26 -1.14 32.11 6.97
C GLN A 26 -2.13 32.71 7.97
N THR A 27 -1.75 33.83 8.59
CA THR A 27 -2.62 34.68 9.43
C THR A 27 -2.96 35.98 8.69
N GLU A 28 -3.45 37.01 9.36
CA GLU A 28 -3.60 38.34 8.74
C GLU A 28 -2.24 38.99 8.52
N ASP A 29 -1.33 38.95 9.51
CA ASP A 29 -0.04 39.66 9.49
C ASP A 29 1.18 38.78 9.12
N SER A 30 1.07 37.46 9.23
CA SER A 30 2.20 36.53 9.03
C SER A 30 1.92 35.40 8.04
N LEU A 31 3.00 34.80 7.55
CA LEU A 31 3.05 33.60 6.72
C LEU A 31 4.15 32.69 7.26
N THR A 32 3.87 31.41 7.47
CA THR A 32 4.91 30.40 7.66
C THR A 32 4.89 29.43 6.49
N ILE A 33 6.03 29.30 5.81
CA ILE A 33 6.26 28.28 4.78
C ILE A 33 7.19 27.23 5.38
N THR A 34 6.80 25.96 5.35
CA THR A 34 7.63 24.86 5.83
C THR A 34 7.91 23.90 4.68
N LEU A 35 9.16 23.49 4.50
CA LEU A 35 9.57 22.48 3.52
C LEU A 35 10.62 21.52 4.11
N PRO A 36 10.68 20.26 3.68
CA PRO A 36 11.78 19.37 4.03
C PRO A 36 13.09 19.84 3.38
N VAL A 37 14.21 19.50 4.00
CA VAL A 37 15.58 19.73 3.50
C VAL A 37 16.49 18.55 3.87
N PRO A 38 17.63 18.34 3.19
CA PRO A 38 18.58 17.29 3.56
C PRO A 38 19.10 17.40 5.01
N ASP A 39 19.51 16.26 5.58
CA ASP A 39 20.06 16.21 6.93
C ASP A 39 21.32 17.09 7.07
N GLU A 40 22.08 17.31 5.98
CA GLU A 40 23.28 18.16 5.91
C GLU A 40 23.01 19.64 5.62
N TYR A 41 21.75 20.06 5.42
CA TYR A 41 21.42 21.42 4.95
C TYR A 41 21.79 22.52 5.96
N ASP A 42 22.71 23.42 5.64
CA ASP A 42 23.13 24.50 6.54
C ASP A 42 23.61 25.76 5.78
N PRO A 43 22.69 26.70 5.45
CA PRO A 43 23.00 27.97 4.80
C PRO A 43 23.97 28.88 5.56
N LYS A 44 24.31 28.57 6.83
CA LYS A 44 25.28 29.33 7.63
C LYS A 44 26.69 28.72 7.59
N ARG A 45 26.85 27.54 6.98
CA ARG A 45 28.13 26.79 6.92
C ARG A 45 28.47 26.22 5.55
N ARG A 46 27.52 26.17 4.61
CA ARG A 46 27.67 25.48 3.33
C ARG A 46 27.25 26.40 2.18
N GLU A 47 28.23 26.91 1.43
CA GLU A 47 28.02 27.95 0.40
C GLU A 47 27.05 27.57 -0.73
N GLY A 48 26.78 26.27 -0.94
CA GLY A 48 25.80 25.81 -1.92
C GLY A 48 24.34 25.78 -1.42
N ASP A 49 24.12 25.94 -0.11
CA ASP A 49 22.80 26.04 0.51
C ASP A 49 22.44 27.52 0.70
N VAL A 50 21.29 27.95 0.16
CA VAL A 50 20.88 29.36 0.14
C VAL A 50 19.47 29.51 0.71
N VAL A 51 19.29 30.52 1.56
CA VAL A 51 17.99 31.11 1.91
C VAL A 51 18.11 32.62 1.75
N GLU A 52 17.50 33.16 0.70
CA GLU A 52 17.33 34.60 0.52
C GLU A 52 15.88 34.99 0.78
N ILE A 53 15.70 35.98 1.65
CA ILE A 53 14.43 36.61 1.96
C ILE A 53 14.55 38.09 1.55
N GLN A 54 13.82 38.48 0.52
CA GLN A 54 13.74 39.86 0.05
C GLN A 54 12.30 40.37 0.18
N GLU A 55 12.09 41.67 -0.03
CA GLU A 55 10.79 42.32 0.18
C GLU A 55 9.65 41.71 -0.66
N ASN A 56 9.96 41.29 -1.90
CA ASN A 56 8.98 40.78 -2.86
C ASN A 56 9.39 39.42 -3.49
N THR A 57 10.46 38.79 -3.02
CA THR A 57 10.96 37.51 -3.56
C THR A 57 11.53 36.61 -2.47
N LEU A 58 11.42 35.30 -2.68
CA LEU A 58 12.09 34.26 -1.89
C LEU A 58 12.91 33.36 -2.81
N LEU A 59 14.05 32.88 -2.30
CA LEU A 59 14.84 31.83 -2.92
C LEU A 59 15.37 30.87 -1.85
N VAL A 60 15.05 29.59 -1.99
CA VAL A 60 15.64 28.48 -1.23
C VAL A 60 16.28 27.50 -2.20
N LYS A 61 17.59 27.35 -2.10
CA LYS A 61 18.38 26.39 -2.88
C LYS A 61 19.13 25.44 -1.96
N VAL A 62 19.22 24.18 -2.36
CA VAL A 62 19.97 23.11 -1.68
C VAL A 62 21.18 22.73 -2.55
N GLN A 63 22.34 22.49 -1.93
CA GLN A 63 23.55 22.10 -2.66
C GLN A 63 23.37 20.73 -3.32
N GLY A 64 23.43 20.72 -4.66
CA GLY A 64 23.37 19.50 -5.48
C GLY A 64 22.06 19.36 -6.26
N GLU A 65 21.06 20.21 -6.02
CA GLU A 65 19.81 20.22 -6.78
C GLU A 65 19.92 21.15 -8.01
N GLU A 66 19.38 20.69 -9.15
CA GLU A 66 19.43 21.42 -10.43
C GLU A 66 18.52 22.67 -10.40
N THR A 67 17.40 22.59 -9.70
CA THR A 67 16.42 23.66 -9.48
C THR A 67 16.33 24.05 -8.00
N PRO A 68 15.99 25.31 -7.65
CA PRO A 68 15.64 25.68 -6.27
C PRO A 68 14.43 24.88 -5.75
N ARG A 69 14.37 24.60 -4.44
CA ARG A 69 13.17 23.99 -3.81
C ARG A 69 12.00 24.98 -3.70
N LEU A 70 12.34 26.26 -3.54
CA LEU A 70 11.38 27.36 -3.54
C LEU A 70 12.03 28.55 -4.26
N SER A 71 11.36 29.11 -5.26
CA SER A 71 11.79 30.37 -5.89
C SER A 71 10.61 31.05 -6.57
N GLY A 72 10.39 32.32 -6.27
CA GLY A 72 9.35 33.11 -6.94
C GLY A 72 9.13 34.48 -6.33
N TRP A 73 8.26 35.25 -6.99
CA TRP A 73 7.76 36.53 -6.50
C TRP A 73 6.58 36.34 -5.56
N LEU A 74 6.46 37.24 -4.58
CA LEU A 74 5.35 37.31 -3.64
C LEU A 74 4.30 38.30 -4.15
N PHE A 75 3.02 37.92 -4.08
CA PHE A 75 1.91 38.81 -4.45
C PHE A 75 1.61 39.91 -3.41
N HIS A 76 2.23 39.84 -2.23
CA HIS A 76 2.15 40.85 -1.17
C HIS A 76 3.54 41.00 -0.52
N PRO A 77 4.05 42.23 -0.30
CA PRO A 77 5.39 42.46 0.24
C PRO A 77 5.56 41.97 1.69
N ILE A 78 6.78 41.63 2.08
CA ILE A 78 7.16 41.22 3.44
C ILE A 78 8.19 42.17 4.04
N ASN A 79 8.14 42.39 5.36
CA ASN A 79 9.25 43.02 6.06
C ASN A 79 10.38 41.99 6.21
N LYS A 80 11.34 42.03 5.28
CA LYS A 80 12.53 41.16 5.27
C LYS A 80 13.43 41.28 6.52
N PHE A 81 13.27 42.32 7.34
CA PHE A 81 14.04 42.50 8.58
C PHE A 81 13.39 41.81 9.78
N ASP A 82 12.06 41.72 9.81
CA ASP A 82 11.30 40.98 10.83
C ASP A 82 11.11 39.50 10.43
N SER A 83 11.30 39.18 9.16
CA SER A 83 11.16 37.83 8.60
C SER A 83 12.41 36.99 8.88
N VAL A 84 12.24 35.80 9.41
CA VAL A 84 13.34 34.92 9.86
C VAL A 84 13.13 33.48 9.39
N TYR A 85 14.22 32.71 9.33
CA TYR A 85 14.16 31.28 9.09
C TYR A 85 14.77 30.47 10.24
N ASP A 86 14.25 29.27 10.45
CA ASP A 86 14.76 28.30 11.41
C ASP A 86 14.79 26.87 10.82
N LEU A 87 15.64 26.03 11.39
CA LEU A 87 15.83 24.64 10.98
C LEU A 87 15.48 23.72 12.14
N GLN A 88 14.42 22.94 11.97
CA GLN A 88 13.89 22.01 12.96
C GLN A 88 13.99 20.55 12.48
N ARG A 89 13.62 19.61 13.36
CA ARG A 89 13.45 18.19 13.07
C ARG A 89 12.08 17.77 13.57
N ASP A 90 11.20 17.30 12.69
CA ASP A 90 9.87 16.84 13.12
C ASP A 90 9.98 15.55 13.93
N ALA A 91 9.37 15.53 15.12
CA ALA A 91 9.49 14.40 16.05
C ALA A 91 8.74 13.14 15.60
N ARG A 92 7.91 13.20 14.55
CA ARG A 92 7.11 12.06 14.05
C ARG A 92 7.73 11.39 12.82
N THR A 93 8.39 12.17 11.97
CA THR A 93 9.04 11.71 10.73
C THR A 93 10.56 11.80 10.76
N ASP A 94 11.18 12.38 11.80
CA ASP A 94 12.63 12.61 11.88
C ASP A 94 13.21 13.45 10.71
N LEU A 95 12.36 14.05 9.88
CA LEU A 95 12.77 14.89 8.76
C LEU A 95 13.29 16.24 9.25
N ARG A 96 14.40 16.69 8.66
CA ARG A 96 14.88 18.07 8.83
C ARG A 96 14.00 19.01 8.00
N LEU A 97 13.43 20.01 8.66
CA LEU A 97 12.52 20.98 8.06
C LEU A 97 13.12 22.39 8.12
N LEU A 98 12.96 23.15 7.04
CA LEU A 98 13.19 24.59 6.99
C LEU A 98 11.84 25.31 7.15
N ASN A 99 11.73 26.14 8.17
CA ASN A 99 10.63 27.07 8.36
C ASN A 99 11.07 28.47 7.90
N LEU A 100 10.27 29.11 7.07
CA LEU A 100 10.38 30.53 6.73
C LEU A 100 9.21 31.26 7.41
N ASN A 101 9.48 32.01 8.48
CA ASN A 101 8.48 32.79 9.21
C ASN A 101 8.56 34.24 8.71
N LEU A 102 7.60 34.62 7.89
CA LEU A 102 7.60 35.89 7.17
C LEU A 102 6.55 36.83 7.74
N THR A 103 6.99 38.03 8.12
CA THR A 103 6.10 39.12 8.56
C THR A 103 5.71 39.91 7.33
N LYS A 104 4.40 40.00 7.03
CA LYS A 104 3.92 40.79 5.89
C LYS A 104 4.18 42.26 6.16
N ALA A 105 4.55 43.00 5.12
CA ALA A 105 4.56 44.45 5.21
C ALA A 105 3.11 44.94 5.33
N GLY A 106 2.80 45.66 6.41
CA GLY A 106 1.57 46.43 6.47
C GLY A 106 1.55 47.47 5.33
N PRO A 107 0.36 47.84 4.82
CA PRO A 107 0.28 48.89 3.79
C PRO A 107 0.83 50.19 4.37
N SER A 108 1.84 50.76 3.73
CA SER A 108 2.71 51.80 4.33
C SER A 108 2.04 53.14 4.65
N ASP A 109 0.74 53.31 4.35
CA ASP A 109 -0.03 54.51 4.70
C ASP A 109 -1.57 54.34 4.65
N SER A 110 -2.12 53.11 4.76
CA SER A 110 -3.53 52.85 4.36
C SER A 110 -4.46 52.36 5.49
N PHE A 111 -5.64 52.99 5.58
CA PHE A 111 -6.74 52.69 6.52
C PHE A 111 -7.57 51.43 6.14
N MET A 112 -6.99 50.52 5.36
CA MET A 112 -7.61 49.27 4.92
C MET A 112 -6.78 48.09 5.45
N PRO A 113 -7.41 47.01 5.96
CA PRO A 113 -6.68 45.82 6.39
C PRO A 113 -5.89 45.22 5.22
N ALA A 114 -4.70 44.69 5.51
CA ALA A 114 -3.85 44.06 4.50
C ALA A 114 -4.63 42.94 3.78
N PRO A 115 -4.58 42.86 2.44
CA PRO A 115 -5.45 41.96 1.72
C PRO A 115 -5.04 40.51 1.97
N THR A 116 -5.94 39.72 2.58
CA THR A 116 -5.74 38.32 2.93
C THR A 116 -5.80 37.37 1.73
N TYR A 117 -5.06 37.68 0.66
CA TYR A 117 -4.71 36.73 -0.40
C TYR A 117 -3.72 35.69 0.13
N PRO A 118 -3.77 34.43 -0.34
CA PRO A 118 -2.65 33.51 -0.14
C PRO A 118 -1.39 34.10 -0.80
N VAL A 119 -0.23 33.89 -0.19
CA VAL A 119 1.05 34.18 -0.86
C VAL A 119 1.28 33.09 -1.93
N LEU A 120 1.12 33.51 -3.18
CA LEU A 120 1.30 32.70 -4.39
C LEU A 120 2.70 32.92 -4.97
N PHE A 121 3.26 31.93 -5.66
CA PHE A 121 4.55 32.01 -6.35
C PHE A 121 4.39 31.93 -7.87
N SER A 122 5.07 32.84 -8.57
CA SER A 122 5.43 32.64 -9.98
C SER A 122 6.75 31.87 -10.08
N SER A 123 6.66 30.53 -10.20
CA SER A 123 7.81 29.66 -10.52
C SER A 123 8.16 29.73 -12.01
N GLY A 124 8.46 30.92 -12.51
CA GLY A 124 8.77 31.19 -13.91
C GLY A 124 9.85 32.25 -14.05
N LEU A 125 11.07 31.83 -14.38
CA LEU A 125 12.20 32.73 -14.67
C LEU A 125 12.00 33.58 -15.94
N ASN A 126 10.93 33.32 -16.70
CA ASN A 126 10.54 34.05 -17.91
C ASN A 126 9.73 35.32 -17.61
N THR A 127 9.22 35.48 -16.39
CA THR A 127 8.60 36.74 -15.95
C THR A 127 9.70 37.73 -15.54
N PRO A 128 9.99 38.78 -16.34
CA PRO A 128 11.10 39.69 -16.05
C PRO A 128 10.81 40.56 -14.82
N ALA A 129 11.86 41.02 -14.15
CA ALA A 129 11.77 41.99 -13.08
C ALA A 129 11.66 43.43 -13.65
N PRO A 130 10.77 44.30 -13.11
CA PRO A 130 9.72 44.02 -12.13
C PRO A 130 8.54 43.28 -12.77
N MET A 131 7.83 42.46 -11.98
CA MET A 131 6.62 41.75 -12.43
C MET A 131 5.65 42.72 -13.14
N PRO A 132 5.38 42.55 -14.44
CA PRO A 132 4.52 43.46 -15.17
C PRO A 132 3.04 43.19 -14.86
N LYS A 133 2.15 44.17 -15.08
CA LYS A 133 0.73 44.10 -14.66
C LYS A 133 -0.12 43.07 -15.41
N ASP A 134 0.45 42.50 -16.46
CA ASP A 134 -0.06 41.46 -17.34
C ASP A 134 0.72 40.13 -17.19
N ALA A 135 1.56 40.00 -16.15
CA ALA A 135 2.30 38.77 -15.84
C ALA A 135 1.37 37.55 -15.82
N ALA A 136 1.67 36.58 -16.68
CA ALA A 136 0.78 35.47 -16.92
C ALA A 136 0.73 34.54 -15.69
N LEU A 137 -0.49 34.22 -15.24
CA LEU A 137 -0.76 33.12 -14.31
C LEU A 137 -0.41 31.73 -14.91
N ASP A 138 0.20 31.71 -16.09
CA ASP A 138 0.87 30.58 -16.74
C ASP A 138 2.31 30.35 -16.25
N ASP A 139 2.89 31.24 -15.44
CA ASP A 139 4.21 31.05 -14.81
C ASP A 139 4.12 30.60 -13.34
N MET A 140 2.92 30.25 -12.84
CA MET A 140 2.72 29.80 -11.45
C MET A 140 3.04 28.31 -11.20
N ASP A 141 3.45 28.00 -9.97
CA ASP A 141 3.75 26.63 -9.53
C ASP A 141 2.47 25.80 -9.27
N PRO A 142 2.55 24.46 -9.25
CA PRO A 142 1.37 23.59 -9.15
C PRO A 142 0.63 23.72 -7.80
N HIS A 143 1.34 23.97 -6.70
CA HIS A 143 0.76 24.19 -5.37
C HIS A 143 0.15 25.60 -5.28
N SER A 144 0.82 26.65 -5.79
CA SER A 144 0.20 27.99 -5.88
C SER A 144 -1.05 28.01 -6.75
N LEU A 145 -1.08 27.28 -7.87
CA LEU A 145 -2.29 27.16 -8.71
C LEU A 145 -3.44 26.48 -7.95
N PHE A 146 -3.14 25.49 -7.11
CA PHE A 146 -4.12 24.87 -6.21
C PHE A 146 -4.62 25.83 -5.12
N LEU A 147 -3.74 26.61 -4.48
CA LEU A 147 -4.11 27.63 -3.48
C LEU A 147 -4.98 28.74 -4.10
N LEU A 148 -4.67 29.16 -5.33
CA LEU A 148 -5.51 30.11 -6.08
C LEU A 148 -6.90 29.54 -6.38
N ALA A 149 -6.98 28.28 -6.80
CA ALA A 149 -8.26 27.59 -7.04
C ALA A 149 -9.11 27.48 -5.77
N ASP A 150 -8.51 27.07 -4.66
CA ASP A 150 -9.17 26.94 -3.36
C ASP A 150 -9.65 28.30 -2.81
N TRP A 151 -8.88 29.37 -3.02
CA TRP A 151 -9.30 30.74 -2.70
C TRP A 151 -10.48 31.20 -3.57
N MET A 152 -10.49 30.91 -4.89
CA MET A 152 -11.64 31.21 -5.76
C MET A 152 -12.89 30.40 -5.38
N LEU A 153 -12.71 29.17 -4.91
CA LEU A 153 -13.80 28.34 -4.41
C LEU A 153 -14.39 28.94 -3.12
N LYS A 154 -13.57 29.04 -2.07
CA LYS A 154 -14.03 29.39 -0.71
C LYS A 154 -14.42 30.87 -0.55
N ARG A 155 -13.69 31.79 -1.18
CA ARG A 155 -13.85 33.25 -0.93
C ARG A 155 -14.67 33.96 -2.00
N LEU A 156 -14.63 33.51 -3.26
CA LEU A 156 -15.41 34.11 -4.34
C LEU A 156 -16.69 33.33 -4.69
N ALA A 157 -16.87 32.11 -4.16
CA ALA A 157 -17.94 31.19 -4.53
C ALA A 157 -18.05 31.02 -6.06
N LYS A 158 -16.91 30.74 -6.73
CA LYS A 158 -16.82 30.51 -8.18
C LYS A 158 -16.30 29.10 -8.48
N PRO A 159 -17.12 28.05 -8.28
CA PRO A 159 -16.70 26.66 -8.50
C PRO A 159 -16.22 26.43 -9.94
N ASP A 160 -16.85 27.02 -10.96
CA ASP A 160 -16.44 26.85 -12.37
C ASP A 160 -15.04 27.42 -12.64
N ARG A 161 -14.68 28.51 -11.96
CA ARG A 161 -13.32 29.08 -12.05
C ARG A 161 -12.33 28.24 -11.26
N ALA A 162 -12.71 27.79 -10.06
CA ALA A 162 -11.89 26.88 -9.27
C ALA A 162 -11.60 25.58 -10.03
N LEU A 163 -12.57 25.02 -10.76
CA LEU A 163 -12.39 23.86 -11.64
C LEU A 163 -11.26 24.11 -12.65
N ALA A 164 -11.31 25.21 -13.40
CA ALA A 164 -10.29 25.53 -14.39
C ALA A 164 -8.88 25.66 -13.78
N TRP A 165 -8.76 26.28 -12.60
CA TRP A 165 -7.48 26.42 -11.89
C TRP A 165 -7.00 25.10 -11.27
N TYR A 166 -7.90 24.26 -10.72
CA TYR A 166 -7.56 22.92 -10.28
C TYR A 166 -7.09 22.04 -11.45
N SER A 167 -7.77 22.06 -12.61
CA SER A 167 -7.34 21.28 -13.79
C SER A 167 -5.95 21.70 -14.24
N LYS A 168 -5.68 23.01 -14.34
CA LYS A 168 -4.35 23.55 -14.69
C LYS A 168 -3.27 23.19 -13.64
N ALA A 169 -3.62 23.16 -12.36
CA ALA A 169 -2.73 22.70 -11.30
C ALA A 169 -2.43 21.19 -11.44
N ALA A 170 -3.45 20.37 -11.69
CA ALA A 170 -3.33 18.93 -11.89
C ALA A 170 -2.58 18.54 -13.18
N GLU A 171 -2.68 19.36 -14.24
CA GLU A 171 -1.86 19.26 -15.46
C GLU A 171 -0.37 19.52 -15.19
N ARG A 172 -0.06 20.34 -14.19
CA ARG A 172 1.32 20.66 -13.77
C ARG A 172 1.86 19.79 -12.62
N GLY A 173 1.16 18.73 -12.25
CA GLY A 173 1.61 17.80 -11.21
C GLY A 173 1.22 18.19 -9.78
N SER A 174 0.21 19.04 -9.59
CA SER A 174 -0.33 19.32 -8.25
C SER A 174 -1.16 18.14 -7.73
N ILE A 175 -0.56 17.33 -6.87
CA ILE A 175 -1.23 16.18 -6.22
C ILE A 175 -2.53 16.60 -5.55
N MET A 176 -2.51 17.69 -4.79
CA MET A 176 -3.70 18.20 -4.08
C MET A 176 -4.82 18.57 -5.05
N ALA A 177 -4.51 19.08 -6.24
CA ALA A 177 -5.51 19.33 -7.27
C ALA A 177 -6.01 18.03 -7.92
N CYS A 178 -5.12 17.07 -8.18
CA CYS A 178 -5.51 15.73 -8.67
C CYS A 178 -6.49 15.06 -7.69
N LEU A 179 -6.17 14.99 -6.39
CA LEU A 179 -7.06 14.42 -5.36
C LEU A 179 -8.40 15.16 -5.27
N LYS A 180 -8.37 16.50 -5.34
CA LYS A 180 -9.57 17.35 -5.30
C LYS A 180 -10.49 17.10 -6.50
N LEU A 181 -9.92 16.98 -7.69
CA LEU A 181 -10.67 16.67 -8.92
C LEU A 181 -11.16 15.23 -8.93
N GLY A 182 -10.35 14.27 -8.47
CA GLY A 182 -10.74 12.89 -8.27
C GLY A 182 -12.03 12.80 -7.47
N ALA A 183 -12.02 13.30 -6.23
CA ALA A 183 -13.19 13.34 -5.36
C ALA A 183 -14.38 14.13 -5.96
N TRP A 184 -14.13 15.21 -6.70
CA TRP A 184 -15.20 15.94 -7.41
C TRP A 184 -15.87 15.10 -8.49
N PHE A 185 -15.12 14.32 -9.26
CA PHE A 185 -15.66 13.41 -10.27
C PHE A 185 -16.21 12.10 -9.68
N GLU A 186 -15.78 11.67 -8.49
CA GLU A 186 -16.40 10.57 -7.74
C GLU A 186 -17.76 10.93 -7.14
N LEU A 187 -17.92 12.17 -6.68
CA LEU A 187 -19.14 12.65 -6.03
C LEU A 187 -20.15 13.21 -7.04
N GLY A 188 -19.71 14.11 -7.93
CA GLY A 188 -20.55 14.89 -8.82
C GLY A 188 -21.30 16.05 -8.12
N LYS A 189 -21.85 16.94 -8.94
CA LYS A 189 -22.55 18.19 -8.54
C LYS A 189 -23.68 17.98 -7.54
N ASP A 190 -24.38 16.84 -7.63
CA ASP A 190 -25.58 16.57 -6.83
C ASP A 190 -25.22 16.31 -5.35
N ALA A 191 -23.97 16.00 -5.05
CA ALA A 191 -23.47 15.82 -3.68
C ALA A 191 -23.18 17.16 -2.95
N HIS A 192 -22.73 18.19 -3.67
CA HIS A 192 -22.50 19.52 -3.07
C HIS A 192 -22.48 20.65 -4.09
N LYS A 193 -23.14 21.77 -3.76
CA LYS A 193 -23.24 23.02 -4.55
C LYS A 193 -21.91 23.62 -5.05
N ASP A 194 -20.79 23.26 -4.43
CA ASP A 194 -19.44 23.75 -4.77
C ASP A 194 -18.72 22.83 -5.77
N ILE A 195 -19.37 21.75 -6.24
CA ILE A 195 -18.86 20.81 -7.24
C ILE A 195 -19.55 21.10 -8.58
N PRO A 196 -18.83 21.59 -9.61
CA PRO A 196 -19.43 22.01 -10.89
C PRO A 196 -19.44 20.91 -11.97
N VAL A 197 -19.15 19.65 -11.62
CA VAL A 197 -18.95 18.55 -12.57
C VAL A 197 -19.96 17.42 -12.39
N GLU A 198 -20.32 16.74 -13.47
CA GLU A 198 -21.07 15.48 -13.41
C GLU A 198 -20.20 14.35 -12.82
N ARG A 199 -20.82 13.31 -12.26
CA ARG A 199 -20.11 12.14 -11.73
C ARG A 199 -19.50 11.32 -12.87
N ASP A 200 -18.18 11.19 -12.89
CA ASP A 200 -17.41 10.52 -13.94
C ASP A 200 -16.28 9.66 -13.33
N ARG A 201 -16.53 8.36 -13.17
CA ARG A 201 -15.58 7.43 -12.54
C ARG A 201 -14.32 7.18 -13.39
N ALA A 202 -14.35 7.43 -14.71
CA ALA A 202 -13.16 7.30 -15.54
C ALA A 202 -12.21 8.48 -15.29
N LYS A 203 -12.72 9.71 -15.32
CA LYS A 203 -11.94 10.90 -14.95
C LYS A 203 -11.46 10.87 -13.51
N ALA A 204 -12.30 10.42 -12.58
CA ALA A 204 -11.90 10.24 -11.19
C ALA A 204 -10.66 9.34 -11.08
N PHE A 205 -10.70 8.16 -11.72
CA PHE A 205 -9.56 7.26 -11.78
C PHE A 205 -8.33 7.89 -12.47
N GLU A 206 -8.48 8.62 -13.58
CA GLU A 206 -7.36 9.33 -14.23
C GLU A 206 -6.66 10.32 -13.29
N TYR A 207 -7.41 11.04 -12.45
CA TYR A 207 -6.84 11.95 -11.46
C TYR A 207 -6.22 11.21 -10.27
N HIS A 208 -6.82 10.15 -9.75
CA HIS A 208 -6.22 9.32 -8.69
C HIS A 208 -4.96 8.59 -9.19
N LEU A 209 -4.96 8.11 -10.44
CA LEU A 209 -3.80 7.55 -11.13
C LEU A 209 -2.68 8.58 -11.22
N ARG A 210 -2.98 9.81 -11.66
CA ARG A 210 -1.98 10.89 -11.68
C ARG A 210 -1.46 11.24 -10.27
N ALA A 211 -2.32 11.28 -9.25
CA ALA A 211 -1.88 11.51 -7.87
C ALA A 211 -0.95 10.39 -7.36
N ALA A 212 -1.26 9.12 -7.67
CA ALA A 212 -0.39 7.98 -7.38
C ALA A 212 0.93 8.05 -8.16
N ASP A 213 0.88 8.47 -9.42
CA ASP A 213 2.06 8.63 -10.29
C ASP A 213 2.96 9.81 -9.91
N LEU A 214 2.45 10.77 -9.14
CA LEU A 214 3.21 11.84 -8.51
C LEU A 214 3.71 11.48 -7.10
N GLY A 215 3.24 10.36 -6.52
CA GLY A 215 3.73 9.84 -5.24
C GLY A 215 2.78 9.97 -4.04
N HIS A 216 1.48 10.15 -4.23
CA HIS A 216 0.52 10.19 -3.12
C HIS A 216 0.17 8.78 -2.60
N PRO A 217 0.44 8.43 -1.33
CA PRO A 217 0.33 7.05 -0.84
C PRO A 217 -1.13 6.55 -0.82
N GLU A 218 -2.09 7.37 -0.38
CA GLU A 218 -3.52 6.97 -0.39
C GLU A 218 -4.06 6.81 -1.81
N ALA A 219 -3.53 7.58 -2.77
CA ALA A 219 -3.92 7.44 -4.17
C ALA A 219 -3.40 6.12 -4.76
N CYS A 220 -2.20 5.68 -4.37
CA CYS A 220 -1.71 4.36 -4.71
C CYS A 220 -2.64 3.24 -4.20
N LEU A 221 -3.23 3.39 -3.00
CA LEU A 221 -4.24 2.44 -2.51
C LEU A 221 -5.51 2.45 -3.39
N ILE A 222 -6.09 3.62 -3.67
CA ILE A 222 -7.28 3.78 -4.52
C ILE A 222 -7.04 3.19 -5.93
N VAL A 223 -5.86 3.42 -6.50
CA VAL A 223 -5.46 2.88 -7.81
C VAL A 223 -5.28 1.37 -7.78
N SER A 224 -4.75 0.80 -6.68
CA SER A 224 -4.72 -0.65 -6.47
C SER A 224 -6.12 -1.25 -6.31
N GLU A 225 -7.07 -0.49 -5.75
CA GLU A 225 -8.49 -0.85 -5.65
C GLU A 225 -9.17 -0.89 -7.02
N TRP A 226 -8.80 0.01 -7.92
CA TRP A 226 -9.32 0.04 -9.28
C TRP A 226 -8.78 -1.11 -10.15
N PHE A 227 -7.47 -1.40 -10.09
CA PHE A 227 -6.88 -2.52 -10.85
C PHE A 227 -7.27 -3.91 -10.31
N ALA A 228 -7.57 -4.01 -9.02
CA ALA A 228 -7.96 -5.26 -8.38
C ALA A 228 -9.06 -5.03 -7.32
N PRO A 229 -10.32 -4.82 -7.75
CA PRO A 229 -11.43 -4.55 -6.83
C PRO A 229 -11.71 -5.76 -5.94
N MET A 230 -12.01 -5.49 -4.66
CA MET A 230 -12.50 -6.51 -3.71
C MET A 230 -13.92 -6.95 -4.10
N SER A 231 -14.32 -8.13 -3.63
CA SER A 231 -15.72 -8.56 -3.75
C SER A 231 -16.64 -7.63 -2.98
N GLN A 232 -17.84 -7.38 -3.51
CA GLN A 232 -18.85 -6.51 -2.87
C GLN A 232 -19.18 -6.97 -1.43
N ASP A 233 -19.22 -8.28 -1.19
CA ASP A 233 -19.41 -8.89 0.13
C ASP A 233 -18.31 -8.48 1.14
N MET A 234 -17.06 -8.36 0.70
CA MET A 234 -15.95 -7.93 1.56
C MET A 234 -15.99 -6.41 1.81
N LEU A 235 -16.42 -5.61 0.82
CA LEU A 235 -16.60 -4.16 0.96
C LEU A 235 -17.71 -3.82 1.97
N ILE A 236 -18.85 -4.50 1.91
CA ILE A 236 -19.96 -4.31 2.86
C ILE A 236 -19.52 -4.64 4.31
N LYS A 237 -18.66 -5.67 4.49
CA LYS A 237 -18.04 -6.04 5.78
C LYS A 237 -16.87 -5.15 6.20
N LEU A 238 -16.39 -4.26 5.34
CA LEU A 238 -15.38 -3.25 5.66
C LEU A 238 -16.03 -1.95 6.12
N ARG A 239 -17.02 -1.45 5.37
CA ARG A 239 -17.64 -0.13 5.58
C ARG A 239 -19.16 -0.26 5.71
N PRO A 240 -19.68 -0.87 6.79
CA PRO A 240 -21.12 -0.99 7.02
C PRO A 240 -21.75 0.41 7.12
N GLY A 241 -22.70 0.68 6.22
CA GLY A 241 -23.23 2.03 5.95
C GLY A 241 -23.02 2.46 4.49
N GLU A 242 -21.99 1.94 3.79
CA GLU A 242 -21.79 2.14 2.35
C GLU A 242 -22.59 1.15 1.49
N GLU A 243 -23.87 0.95 1.84
CA GLU A 243 -24.82 0.24 0.97
C GLU A 243 -24.97 0.94 -0.39
N GLU A 244 -24.69 2.25 -0.43
CA GLU A 244 -24.58 3.04 -1.66
C GLU A 244 -23.25 2.92 -2.42
N THR A 245 -22.51 1.83 -2.20
CA THR A 245 -21.68 1.20 -3.26
C THR A 245 -22.55 0.60 -4.40
N GLN A 246 -23.75 1.16 -4.62
CA GLN A 246 -24.66 0.92 -5.74
C GLN A 246 -23.86 0.89 -7.04
N ASN A 247 -23.87 -0.29 -7.69
CA ASN A 247 -23.24 -0.58 -8.98
C ASN A 247 -22.04 0.33 -9.27
N LEU A 248 -20.87 -0.04 -8.75
CA LEU A 248 -19.63 0.75 -8.90
C LEU A 248 -19.16 0.90 -10.37
N GLY A 249 -19.97 0.48 -11.34
CA GLY A 249 -19.81 0.80 -12.75
C GLY A 249 -18.58 0.15 -13.33
N VAL A 250 -18.20 -1.00 -12.76
CA VAL A 250 -17.07 -1.83 -13.17
C VAL A 250 -17.32 -2.27 -14.60
N GLN A 251 -16.83 -1.47 -15.55
CA GLN A 251 -16.62 -1.92 -16.91
C GLN A 251 -15.80 -3.20 -16.83
N THR A 252 -16.07 -4.15 -17.73
CA THR A 252 -15.49 -5.50 -17.69
C THR A 252 -14.03 -5.49 -18.15
N GLN A 253 -13.20 -4.79 -17.39
CA GLN A 253 -11.76 -4.75 -17.51
C GLN A 253 -11.17 -5.92 -16.74
N GLU A 254 -10.18 -6.56 -17.34
CA GLU A 254 -9.47 -7.69 -16.74
C GLU A 254 -8.73 -7.21 -15.47
N LYS A 255 -8.88 -7.96 -14.37
CA LYS A 255 -8.16 -7.71 -13.11
C LYS A 255 -6.65 -7.71 -13.40
N ASP A 256 -5.91 -6.75 -12.86
CA ASP A 256 -4.45 -6.68 -12.99
C ASP A 256 -3.80 -6.64 -11.61
N PHE A 257 -3.46 -7.84 -11.10
CA PHE A 257 -2.90 -7.99 -9.77
C PHE A 257 -1.44 -7.55 -9.71
N ALA A 258 -0.69 -7.66 -10.81
CA ALA A 258 0.67 -7.16 -10.90
C ALA A 258 0.70 -5.62 -10.78
N LYS A 259 -0.17 -4.90 -11.50
CA LYS A 259 -0.31 -3.45 -11.32
C LYS A 259 -0.79 -3.09 -9.92
N ALA A 260 -1.84 -3.75 -9.42
CA ALA A 260 -2.37 -3.46 -8.08
C ALA A 260 -1.29 -3.62 -6.99
N VAL A 261 -0.52 -4.71 -7.01
CA VAL A 261 0.63 -4.90 -6.11
C VAL A 261 1.70 -3.81 -6.33
N SER A 262 2.04 -3.46 -7.56
CA SER A 262 3.07 -2.42 -7.81
C SER A 262 2.73 -1.05 -7.21
N TYR A 263 1.45 -0.69 -7.09
CA TYR A 263 1.03 0.51 -6.38
C TYR A 263 1.07 0.35 -4.85
N LEU A 264 0.83 -0.84 -4.31
CA LEU A 264 0.98 -1.14 -2.87
C LEU A 264 2.47 -1.16 -2.44
N ASP A 265 3.35 -1.69 -3.30
CA ASP A 265 4.81 -1.55 -3.19
C ASP A 265 5.21 -0.07 -3.19
N ARG A 266 4.69 0.72 -4.15
CA ARG A 266 4.98 2.15 -4.25
C ARG A 266 4.54 2.92 -3.00
N LEU A 267 3.34 2.64 -2.48
CA LEU A 267 2.82 3.19 -1.21
C LEU A 267 3.79 2.90 -0.06
N ARG A 268 4.27 1.66 0.04
CA ARG A 268 5.27 1.27 1.05
C ARG A 268 6.52 2.13 0.94
N ASP A 269 7.07 2.22 -0.26
CA ASP A 269 8.38 2.84 -0.49
C ASP A 269 8.32 4.36 -0.28
N ILE A 270 7.19 5.01 -0.65
CA ILE A 270 6.88 6.41 -0.29
C ILE A 270 6.91 6.61 1.22
N VAL A 271 6.19 5.79 1.99
CA VAL A 271 6.08 5.93 3.46
C VAL A 271 7.43 5.69 4.15
N ILE A 272 8.21 4.72 3.67
CA ILE A 272 9.56 4.44 4.18
C ILE A 272 10.51 5.60 3.88
N GLN A 273 10.47 6.16 2.68
CA GLN A 273 11.29 7.32 2.29
C GLN A 273 11.00 8.55 3.16
N HIS A 274 9.71 8.83 3.43
CA HIS A 274 9.29 9.93 4.30
C HIS A 274 9.41 9.60 5.80
N ARG A 275 10.06 8.48 6.17
CA ARG A 275 10.29 8.02 7.55
C ARG A 275 9.00 7.96 8.41
N ALA A 276 7.83 7.90 7.78
CA ALA A 276 6.52 8.10 8.41
C ALA A 276 5.89 6.81 8.98
N THR A 277 6.64 5.70 9.02
CA THR A 277 6.17 4.35 9.35
C THR A 277 5.58 4.18 10.75
N GLN A 278 5.74 5.17 11.65
CA GLN A 278 5.20 5.12 13.01
C GLN A 278 4.04 6.10 13.28
N ALA A 279 3.68 6.96 12.33
CA ALA A 279 2.50 7.82 12.47
C ALA A 279 1.22 6.97 12.46
N PRO A 280 0.24 7.15 13.38
CA PRO A 280 -0.89 6.22 13.54
C PRO A 280 -1.71 5.97 12.26
N SER A 281 -2.12 7.01 11.54
CA SER A 281 -2.85 6.89 10.27
C SER A 281 -2.01 6.21 9.18
N THR A 282 -0.70 6.48 9.15
CA THR A 282 0.24 5.86 8.21
C THR A 282 0.50 4.39 8.53
N ARG A 283 0.49 3.99 9.81
CA ARG A 283 0.55 2.59 10.25
C ARG A 283 -0.70 1.81 9.81
N GLU A 284 -1.88 2.41 9.95
CA GLU A 284 -3.14 1.82 9.49
C GLU A 284 -3.15 1.66 7.96
N LEU A 285 -2.83 2.72 7.22
CA LEU A 285 -2.73 2.71 5.76
C LEU A 285 -1.72 1.65 5.26
N MET A 286 -0.56 1.54 5.91
CA MET A 286 0.46 0.53 5.58
C MET A 286 -0.01 -0.89 5.91
N GLY A 287 -0.63 -1.10 7.07
CA GLY A 287 -1.17 -2.39 7.47
C GLY A 287 -2.25 -2.89 6.50
N LEU A 288 -3.13 -2.00 6.06
CA LEU A 288 -4.15 -2.25 5.04
C LEU A 288 -3.52 -2.55 3.68
N ALA A 289 -2.52 -1.78 3.25
CA ALA A 289 -1.84 -1.94 1.97
C ALA A 289 -1.05 -3.26 1.88
N MET A 290 -0.25 -3.56 2.91
CA MET A 290 0.50 -4.81 3.02
C MET A 290 -0.45 -6.03 3.09
N TRP A 291 -1.55 -5.92 3.85
CA TRP A 291 -2.58 -6.97 3.87
C TRP A 291 -3.21 -7.18 2.50
N ARG A 292 -3.55 -6.10 1.78
CA ARG A 292 -4.12 -6.18 0.43
C ARG A 292 -3.17 -6.89 -0.54
N ALA A 293 -1.88 -6.55 -0.52
CA ALA A 293 -0.87 -7.23 -1.34
C ALA A 293 -0.82 -8.73 -0.99
N GLY A 294 -0.87 -9.08 0.30
CA GLY A 294 -0.99 -10.46 0.77
C GLY A 294 -2.20 -11.20 0.19
N VAL A 295 -3.38 -10.58 0.16
CA VAL A 295 -4.59 -11.18 -0.44
C VAL A 295 -4.42 -11.41 -1.95
N LEU A 296 -3.84 -10.45 -2.68
CA LEU A 296 -3.62 -10.60 -4.13
C LEU A 296 -2.63 -11.73 -4.46
N TYR A 297 -1.55 -11.88 -3.67
CA TYR A 297 -0.63 -13.00 -3.78
C TYR A 297 -1.24 -14.35 -3.35
N ALA A 298 -2.28 -14.35 -2.50
CA ALA A 298 -3.02 -15.56 -2.11
C ALA A 298 -4.03 -16.00 -3.19
N GLU A 299 -4.70 -15.07 -3.89
CA GLU A 299 -5.58 -15.38 -5.02
C GLU A 299 -4.74 -15.83 -6.24
N GLY A 300 -3.63 -15.13 -6.52
CA GLY A 300 -2.73 -15.43 -7.63
C GLY A 300 -3.35 -15.22 -9.02
N GLY A 301 -2.58 -15.53 -10.06
CA GLY A 301 -3.00 -15.24 -11.44
C GLY A 301 -2.98 -13.74 -11.73
N ASN A 302 -3.57 -13.31 -12.86
CA ASN A 302 -3.67 -11.90 -13.26
C ASN A 302 -2.32 -11.14 -13.19
N GLY A 303 -1.24 -11.81 -13.59
CA GLY A 303 0.14 -11.32 -13.53
C GLY A 303 0.96 -11.77 -12.30
N LEU A 304 0.34 -12.34 -11.27
CA LEU A 304 1.01 -12.90 -10.08
C LEU A 304 1.15 -14.43 -10.14
N PRO A 305 2.18 -15.01 -9.49
CA PRO A 305 2.39 -16.46 -9.49
C PRO A 305 1.33 -17.22 -8.66
N SER A 306 0.62 -18.15 -9.29
CA SER A 306 -0.28 -19.11 -8.62
C SER A 306 0.45 -20.34 -8.04
N SER A 307 1.76 -20.24 -7.81
CA SER A 307 2.63 -21.32 -7.32
C SER A 307 2.92 -21.17 -5.81
N ALA A 308 3.74 -22.06 -5.25
CA ALA A 308 4.25 -21.91 -3.88
C ALA A 308 4.99 -20.58 -3.65
N GLU A 309 5.52 -19.95 -4.71
CA GLU A 309 6.09 -18.60 -4.65
C GLU A 309 5.05 -17.55 -4.26
N GLY A 310 3.83 -17.60 -4.84
CA GLY A 310 2.75 -16.68 -4.50
C GLY A 310 2.33 -16.79 -3.04
N ILE A 311 2.15 -18.02 -2.55
CA ILE A 311 1.84 -18.30 -1.14
C ILE A 311 2.98 -17.79 -0.23
N SER A 312 4.23 -17.95 -0.63
CA SER A 312 5.41 -17.47 0.13
C SER A 312 5.49 -15.94 0.19
N GLN A 313 5.15 -15.24 -0.90
CA GLN A 313 5.04 -13.78 -0.91
C GLN A 313 3.85 -13.31 -0.07
N SER A 314 2.70 -13.98 -0.18
CA SER A 314 1.52 -13.70 0.63
C SER A 314 1.80 -13.81 2.13
N PHE A 315 2.49 -14.87 2.55
CA PHE A 315 2.96 -15.04 3.93
C PHE A 315 3.85 -13.87 4.39
N ALA A 316 4.79 -13.42 3.56
CA ALA A 316 5.67 -12.29 3.90
C ALA A 316 4.89 -10.97 4.06
N TYR A 317 3.92 -10.72 3.18
CA TYR A 317 3.05 -9.54 3.23
C TYR A 317 2.12 -9.56 4.46
N PHE A 318 1.48 -10.69 4.75
CA PHE A 318 0.69 -10.84 5.98
C PHE A 318 1.55 -10.76 7.25
N SER A 319 2.75 -11.33 7.25
CA SER A 319 3.71 -11.20 8.35
C SER A 319 4.06 -9.74 8.64
N THR A 320 4.38 -8.98 7.59
CA THR A 320 4.69 -7.55 7.68
C THR A 320 3.50 -6.76 8.24
N ALA A 321 2.31 -6.96 7.66
CA ALA A 321 1.09 -6.27 8.07
C ALA A 321 0.64 -6.61 9.50
N ALA A 322 0.82 -7.86 9.94
CA ALA A 322 0.40 -8.35 11.24
C ALA A 322 1.39 -8.02 12.36
N LEU A 323 2.69 -8.16 12.11
CA LEU A 323 3.71 -8.06 13.15
C LEU A 323 4.23 -6.62 13.30
N ASP A 324 4.63 -5.97 12.20
CA ASP A 324 5.17 -4.61 12.24
C ASP A 324 4.06 -3.57 12.41
N TYR A 325 2.93 -3.76 11.71
CA TYR A 325 1.82 -2.79 11.65
C TYR A 325 0.64 -3.12 12.57
N ARG A 326 0.50 -4.37 13.05
CA ARG A 326 -0.59 -4.83 13.95
C ARG A 326 -1.99 -4.67 13.35
N HIS A 327 -2.11 -4.85 12.03
CA HIS A 327 -3.39 -4.77 11.31
C HIS A 327 -4.27 -6.00 11.61
N PRO A 328 -5.49 -5.85 12.18
CA PRO A 328 -6.29 -6.98 12.68
C PRO A 328 -6.57 -8.04 11.61
N ARG A 329 -6.95 -7.61 10.40
CA ARG A 329 -7.22 -8.52 9.26
C ARG A 329 -5.97 -9.25 8.77
N ALA A 330 -4.78 -8.67 8.95
CA ALA A 330 -3.53 -9.36 8.66
C ALA A 330 -3.18 -10.39 9.73
N MET A 331 -3.43 -10.11 11.01
CA MET A 331 -3.24 -11.06 12.09
C MET A 331 -4.17 -12.27 11.92
N TRP A 332 -5.43 -12.03 11.53
CA TRP A 332 -6.41 -13.06 11.12
C TRP A 332 -5.94 -13.89 9.91
N SER A 333 -5.43 -13.25 8.85
CA SER A 333 -4.90 -13.96 7.68
C SER A 333 -3.62 -14.75 7.99
N LEU A 334 -2.71 -14.19 8.78
CA LEU A 334 -1.47 -14.84 9.21
C LEU A 334 -1.73 -16.03 10.14
N ALA A 335 -2.73 -15.93 11.02
CA ALA A 335 -3.18 -17.04 11.85
C ALA A 335 -3.61 -18.26 11.01
N LEU A 336 -4.36 -18.04 9.93
CA LEU A 336 -4.71 -19.10 8.99
C LEU A 336 -3.49 -19.67 8.26
N TYR A 337 -2.50 -18.85 7.95
CA TYR A 337 -1.25 -19.33 7.33
C TYR A 337 -0.48 -20.25 8.29
N TYR A 338 -0.30 -19.85 9.56
CA TYR A 338 0.34 -20.69 10.57
C TYR A 338 -0.43 -21.96 10.90
N ILE A 339 -1.77 -21.89 11.05
CA ILE A 339 -2.58 -23.08 11.40
C ILE A 339 -2.57 -24.11 10.26
N ASN A 340 -2.60 -23.69 8.99
CA ASN A 340 -2.63 -24.61 7.85
C ASN A 340 -1.24 -24.92 7.25
N GLY A 341 -0.16 -24.27 7.69
CA GLY A 341 1.20 -24.43 7.13
C GLY A 341 1.36 -23.84 5.73
N PHE A 342 0.68 -22.73 5.43
CA PHE A 342 0.75 -22.09 4.11
C PHE A 342 2.03 -21.26 3.99
N GLY A 343 2.99 -21.68 3.17
CA GLY A 343 4.24 -20.95 2.93
C GLY A 343 5.17 -20.87 4.15
N CYS A 344 4.86 -21.59 5.23
CA CYS A 344 5.56 -21.60 6.51
C CYS A 344 5.36 -22.95 7.22
N ASP A 345 6.20 -23.24 8.21
CA ASP A 345 6.01 -24.39 9.10
C ASP A 345 4.70 -24.25 9.90
N GLN A 346 3.95 -25.35 10.04
CA GLN A 346 2.67 -25.34 10.74
C GLN A 346 2.84 -25.08 12.25
N ASN A 347 2.23 -24.00 12.74
CA ASN A 347 2.24 -23.59 14.15
C ASN A 347 0.83 -23.21 14.61
N ILE A 348 0.04 -24.24 14.95
CA ILE A 348 -1.34 -24.06 15.44
C ILE A 348 -1.42 -23.22 16.73
N PRO A 349 -0.54 -23.39 17.75
CA PRO A 349 -0.50 -22.50 18.92
C PRO A 349 -0.38 -21.02 18.56
N GLN A 350 0.66 -20.64 17.80
CA GLN A 350 0.90 -19.23 17.44
C GLN A 350 -0.22 -18.64 16.57
N GLY A 351 -0.80 -19.45 15.68
CA GLY A 351 -1.94 -19.02 14.89
C GLY A 351 -3.21 -18.80 15.72
N VAL A 352 -3.45 -19.63 16.74
CA VAL A 352 -4.57 -19.44 17.68
C VAL A 352 -4.39 -18.15 18.50
N GLU A 353 -3.17 -17.86 18.98
CA GLU A 353 -2.86 -16.61 19.67
C GLU A 353 -3.10 -15.38 18.76
N LEU A 354 -2.54 -15.38 17.54
CA LEU A 354 -2.74 -14.29 16.57
C LEU A 354 -4.21 -14.11 16.17
N LEU A 355 -4.99 -15.19 16.09
CA LEU A 355 -6.44 -15.11 15.82
C LEU A 355 -7.19 -14.47 16.99
N LYS A 356 -6.86 -14.84 18.23
CA LYS A 356 -7.45 -14.21 19.43
C LYS A 356 -7.10 -12.72 19.51
N GLU A 357 -5.86 -12.36 19.26
CA GLU A 357 -5.44 -10.94 19.21
C GLU A 357 -6.16 -10.16 18.09
N ALA A 358 -6.36 -10.77 16.92
CA ALA A 358 -7.09 -10.14 15.80
C ALA A 358 -8.55 -9.83 16.16
N LEU A 359 -9.26 -10.80 16.75
CA LEU A 359 -10.66 -10.67 17.17
C LEU A 359 -10.83 -9.67 18.33
N ALA A 360 -9.83 -9.55 19.20
CA ALA A 360 -9.80 -8.54 20.26
C ALA A 360 -9.52 -7.11 19.73
N ALA A 361 -8.81 -6.99 18.61
CA ALA A 361 -8.42 -5.71 18.02
C ALA A 361 -9.49 -5.12 17.06
N ASP A 362 -10.25 -5.95 16.33
CA ASP A 362 -11.43 -5.53 15.56
C ASP A 362 -12.63 -6.47 15.88
N PRO A 363 -13.54 -6.06 16.80
CA PRO A 363 -14.73 -6.82 17.15
C PRO A 363 -15.75 -7.03 16.02
N LYS A 364 -15.52 -6.49 14.82
CA LYS A 364 -16.32 -6.79 13.61
C LYS A 364 -15.79 -7.99 12.83
N LEU A 365 -14.66 -8.58 13.21
CA LEU A 365 -14.13 -9.77 12.56
C LEU A 365 -14.82 -11.03 13.07
N ASP A 366 -15.41 -11.79 12.15
CA ASP A 366 -15.86 -13.15 12.41
C ASP A 366 -14.68 -14.12 12.55
N LEU A 367 -14.91 -15.22 13.27
CA LEU A 367 -14.04 -16.39 13.21
C LEU A 367 -13.98 -16.96 11.77
N PRO A 368 -12.80 -17.42 11.31
CA PRO A 368 -12.68 -18.10 10.03
C PRO A 368 -13.70 -19.24 9.87
N PRO A 369 -14.27 -19.48 8.67
CA PRO A 369 -15.29 -20.51 8.45
C PRO A 369 -14.92 -21.88 9.00
N GLN A 370 -13.65 -22.29 8.89
CA GLN A 370 -13.15 -23.55 9.44
C GLN A 370 -13.35 -23.66 10.96
N PHE A 371 -13.21 -22.57 11.74
CA PHE A 371 -13.33 -22.57 13.20
C PHE A 371 -14.72 -22.18 13.73
N GLN A 372 -15.72 -21.94 12.87
CA GLN A 372 -17.07 -21.57 13.34
C GLN A 372 -17.60 -22.59 14.36
N GLY A 373 -18.18 -22.07 15.45
CA GLY A 373 -18.60 -22.82 16.63
C GLY A 373 -17.58 -22.83 17.79
N LEU A 374 -16.27 -22.85 17.49
CA LEU A 374 -15.21 -22.74 18.49
C LEU A 374 -15.07 -21.27 18.93
N ASP A 375 -15.25 -21.02 20.22
CA ASP A 375 -14.91 -19.75 20.87
C ASP A 375 -13.44 -19.73 21.32
N GLY A 376 -13.05 -18.73 22.12
CA GLY A 376 -11.71 -18.65 22.70
C GLY A 376 -11.29 -19.94 23.42
N ILE A 377 -12.20 -20.57 24.17
CA ILE A 377 -11.94 -21.83 24.88
C ILE A 377 -11.87 -23.01 23.90
N GLY A 378 -12.77 -23.08 22.91
CA GLY A 378 -12.71 -24.06 21.82
C GLY A 378 -11.41 -23.99 20.99
N LEU A 379 -10.80 -22.81 20.88
CA LEU A 379 -9.48 -22.63 20.25
C LEU A 379 -8.32 -23.08 21.14
N ASP A 380 -8.40 -22.94 22.46
CA ASP A 380 -7.40 -23.53 23.38
C ASP A 380 -7.44 -25.06 23.38
N ILE A 381 -8.64 -25.63 23.30
CA ILE A 381 -8.83 -27.07 23.08
C ILE A 381 -8.15 -27.52 21.79
N LEU A 382 -8.26 -26.76 20.69
CA LEU A 382 -7.59 -27.09 19.42
C LEU A 382 -6.07 -27.18 19.59
N VAL A 383 -5.47 -26.32 20.41
CA VAL A 383 -4.03 -26.38 20.75
C VAL A 383 -3.70 -27.63 21.58
N GLY A 384 -4.55 -28.00 22.54
CA GLY A 384 -4.38 -29.25 23.31
C GLY A 384 -4.49 -30.51 22.45
N VAL A 385 -5.50 -30.57 21.58
CA VAL A 385 -5.74 -31.66 20.62
C VAL A 385 -4.59 -31.79 19.61
N GLU A 386 -4.05 -30.67 19.12
CA GLU A 386 -2.90 -30.65 18.22
C GLU A 386 -1.65 -31.25 18.86
N LYS A 387 -1.35 -30.82 20.09
CA LYS A 387 -0.20 -31.30 20.87
C LYS A 387 -0.28 -32.81 21.11
N GLU A 388 -1.44 -33.32 21.50
CA GLU A 388 -1.64 -34.75 21.71
C GLU A 388 -1.55 -35.52 20.39
N ALA A 389 -2.19 -35.03 19.31
CA ALA A 389 -2.13 -35.64 17.98
C ALA A 389 -0.68 -35.72 17.43
N ARG A 390 0.17 -34.72 17.68
CA ARG A 390 1.62 -34.81 17.35
C ARG A 390 2.30 -35.93 18.14
N THR A 391 2.06 -36.03 19.45
CA THR A 391 2.68 -37.08 20.28
C THR A 391 2.22 -38.49 19.93
N VAL A 392 0.93 -38.69 19.65
CA VAL A 392 0.35 -40.01 19.31
C VAL A 392 0.80 -40.48 17.93
N ASN A 393 0.87 -39.57 16.95
CA ASN A 393 1.28 -39.92 15.57
C ASN A 393 2.80 -39.83 15.34
N GLY A 394 3.59 -39.40 16.33
CA GLY A 394 5.05 -39.23 16.22
C GLY A 394 5.48 -38.12 15.26
N VAL A 395 4.66 -37.08 15.11
CA VAL A 395 4.86 -36.01 14.11
C VAL A 395 5.61 -34.83 14.72
N GLU A 396 6.74 -34.47 14.09
CA GLU A 396 7.56 -33.32 14.50
C GLU A 396 6.79 -31.98 14.45
N PRO A 397 7.17 -30.97 15.27
CA PRO A 397 6.67 -29.61 15.12
C PRO A 397 6.89 -29.07 13.69
N GLY A 398 6.02 -28.17 13.23
CA GLY A 398 6.11 -27.58 11.89
C GLY A 398 5.58 -28.46 10.74
N LYS A 399 5.55 -29.80 10.90
CA LYS A 399 4.96 -30.70 9.90
C LYS A 399 3.43 -30.58 9.85
N ILE A 400 2.87 -30.60 8.64
CA ILE A 400 1.45 -30.35 8.39
C ILE A 400 0.59 -31.53 8.85
N LEU A 401 -0.21 -31.29 9.88
CA LEU A 401 -1.37 -32.07 10.26
C LEU A 401 -2.62 -31.54 9.54
N ASP A 402 -3.52 -32.43 9.10
CA ASP A 402 -4.86 -32.04 8.64
C ASP A 402 -5.65 -31.31 9.74
N VAL A 403 -5.91 -30.03 9.49
CA VAL A 403 -6.61 -29.12 10.40
C VAL A 403 -8.09 -29.47 10.54
N GLU A 404 -8.73 -30.05 9.52
CA GLU A 404 -10.16 -30.38 9.59
C GLU A 404 -10.42 -31.49 10.61
N SER A 405 -9.58 -32.53 10.63
CA SER A 405 -9.60 -33.58 11.66
C SER A 405 -9.38 -33.01 13.07
N LEU A 406 -8.40 -32.11 13.24
CA LEU A 406 -8.11 -31.49 14.55
C LEU A 406 -9.27 -30.62 15.05
N VAL A 407 -9.85 -29.78 14.18
CA VAL A 407 -11.01 -28.94 14.49
C VAL A 407 -12.24 -29.79 14.85
N ASN A 408 -12.51 -30.85 14.10
CA ASN A 408 -13.65 -31.73 14.38
C ASN A 408 -13.44 -32.56 15.65
N ALA A 409 -12.20 -32.90 16.02
CA ALA A 409 -11.89 -33.44 17.34
C ALA A 409 -12.10 -32.41 18.46
N ALA A 410 -11.64 -31.16 18.28
CA ALA A 410 -11.84 -30.07 19.23
C ALA A 410 -13.34 -29.77 19.49
N ARG A 411 -14.17 -29.75 18.44
CA ARG A 411 -15.64 -29.63 18.57
C ARG A 411 -16.23 -30.73 19.45
N ARG A 412 -15.83 -31.99 19.25
CA ARG A 412 -16.28 -33.13 20.08
C ARG A 412 -15.85 -33.04 21.55
N VAL A 413 -14.70 -32.44 21.84
CA VAL A 413 -14.29 -32.14 23.24
C VAL A 413 -15.24 -31.12 23.86
N VAL A 414 -15.53 -30.00 23.17
CA VAL A 414 -16.47 -28.96 23.65
C VAL A 414 -17.87 -29.53 23.89
N GLU A 415 -18.34 -30.40 22.98
CA GLU A 415 -19.63 -31.11 23.12
C GLU A 415 -19.62 -32.05 24.34
N LYS A 416 -18.60 -32.90 24.50
CA LYS A 416 -18.46 -33.81 25.65
C LYS A 416 -18.34 -33.08 26.99
N ALA A 417 -17.71 -31.91 27.03
CA ALA A 417 -17.59 -31.08 28.23
C ALA A 417 -18.94 -30.52 28.74
N GLY A 418 -19.99 -30.58 27.92
CA GLY A 418 -21.32 -30.06 28.29
C GLY A 418 -21.42 -28.54 28.21
N GLY A 419 -20.60 -27.92 27.34
CA GLY A 419 -20.60 -26.48 27.09
C GLY A 419 -19.40 -25.72 27.66
N LYS A 420 -19.20 -24.50 27.14
CA LYS A 420 -17.98 -23.68 27.25
C LYS A 420 -17.59 -23.31 28.69
N GLU A 421 -18.55 -23.26 29.61
CA GLU A 421 -18.35 -22.87 31.01
C GLU A 421 -17.77 -23.97 31.92
N LYS A 422 -17.65 -25.22 31.44
CA LYS A 422 -17.27 -26.39 32.26
C LYS A 422 -15.94 -27.04 31.85
N VAL A 423 -15.15 -26.31 31.07
CA VAL A 423 -14.13 -26.91 30.22
C VAL A 423 -12.82 -27.21 30.94
N GLU A 424 -12.32 -26.35 31.83
CA GLU A 424 -10.96 -26.50 32.40
C GLU A 424 -10.77 -27.83 33.15
N ASP A 425 -11.67 -28.20 34.06
CA ASP A 425 -11.64 -29.48 34.78
C ASP A 425 -11.93 -30.70 33.88
N THR A 426 -12.52 -30.50 32.69
CA THR A 426 -12.97 -31.60 31.83
C THR A 426 -12.06 -31.86 30.62
N VAL A 427 -11.20 -30.93 30.17
CA VAL A 427 -10.35 -31.14 28.98
C VAL A 427 -9.38 -32.30 29.15
N GLU A 428 -8.58 -32.34 30.21
CA GLU A 428 -7.66 -33.45 30.45
C GLU A 428 -8.38 -34.81 30.50
N LYS A 429 -9.63 -34.81 30.99
CA LYS A 429 -10.45 -36.02 31.09
C LYS A 429 -11.06 -36.40 29.74
N ALA A 430 -11.60 -35.43 29.01
CA ALA A 430 -12.26 -35.62 27.72
C ALA A 430 -11.28 -36.02 26.60
N LEU A 431 -10.04 -35.52 26.65
CA LEU A 431 -8.92 -35.99 25.81
C LEU A 431 -8.63 -37.47 26.08
N LYS A 432 -8.41 -37.85 27.36
CA LYS A 432 -8.19 -39.25 27.78
C LYS A 432 -9.39 -40.16 27.45
N GLU A 433 -10.62 -39.66 27.55
CA GLU A 433 -11.87 -40.37 27.21
C GLU A 433 -12.22 -40.36 25.71
N LEU A 434 -11.42 -39.73 24.84
CA LEU A 434 -11.69 -39.68 23.40
C LEU A 434 -10.99 -40.77 22.58
N GLU A 435 -10.05 -41.52 23.19
CA GLU A 435 -9.15 -42.45 22.51
C GLU A 435 -8.58 -41.83 21.22
N LEU A 436 -7.67 -40.85 21.40
CA LEU A 436 -7.04 -40.10 20.29
C LEU A 436 -6.22 -40.96 19.30
N SER A 437 -6.08 -42.27 19.57
CA SER A 437 -5.72 -43.32 18.61
C SER A 437 -6.63 -43.39 17.36
N VAL A 438 -7.85 -42.84 17.44
CA VAL A 438 -8.80 -42.75 16.31
C VAL A 438 -8.55 -41.52 15.43
N VAL A 439 -7.85 -40.49 15.91
CA VAL A 439 -7.49 -39.31 15.10
C VAL A 439 -6.24 -39.62 14.26
N LYS A 440 -6.43 -40.53 13.29
CA LYS A 440 -5.52 -40.74 12.17
C LYS A 440 -5.58 -39.52 11.25
N VAL A 441 -4.91 -38.46 11.67
CA VAL A 441 -4.57 -37.33 10.81
C VAL A 441 -3.78 -37.89 9.63
N ASN A 442 -4.34 -37.85 8.43
CA ASN A 442 -3.55 -38.15 7.25
C ASN A 442 -2.46 -37.08 7.11
N MET A 443 -1.20 -37.49 7.08
CA MET A 443 -0.13 -36.67 6.55
C MET A 443 -0.51 -36.31 5.11
N MET A 444 -0.85 -35.04 4.86
CA MET A 444 -0.90 -34.57 3.48
C MET A 444 0.53 -34.65 2.94
N GLU A 445 0.73 -35.31 1.80
CA GLU A 445 2.00 -35.16 1.09
C GLU A 445 2.21 -33.68 0.78
N GLU A 446 3.46 -33.21 0.94
CA GLU A 446 3.84 -31.85 0.58
C GLU A 446 3.27 -31.48 -0.80
N PRO A 447 2.66 -30.29 -0.96
CA PRO A 447 2.12 -29.88 -2.25
C PRO A 447 3.23 -29.99 -3.29
N ALA A 448 2.93 -30.68 -4.40
CA ALA A 448 3.93 -31.39 -5.22
C ALA A 448 5.05 -30.55 -5.88
N GLY A 449 5.10 -29.24 -5.62
CA GLY A 449 6.24 -28.37 -5.89
C GLY A 449 7.53 -28.87 -5.23
N THR A 450 7.58 -29.08 -3.90
CA THR A 450 8.85 -29.35 -3.17
C THR A 450 9.64 -30.56 -3.69
N LYS A 451 8.98 -31.72 -3.82
CA LYS A 451 9.57 -32.96 -4.34
C LYS A 451 9.83 -32.90 -5.85
N ALA A 452 9.11 -32.06 -6.59
CA ALA A 452 9.43 -31.77 -7.98
C ALA A 452 10.66 -30.86 -8.08
N GLU A 453 10.74 -29.80 -7.28
CA GLU A 453 11.83 -28.82 -7.20
C GLU A 453 13.15 -29.52 -6.91
N ALA A 454 13.25 -30.43 -5.93
CA ALA A 454 14.47 -31.19 -5.70
C ALA A 454 14.98 -31.94 -6.95
N LYS A 455 14.08 -32.60 -7.69
CA LYS A 455 14.42 -33.33 -8.94
C LYS A 455 14.58 -32.42 -10.17
N VAL A 456 13.95 -31.25 -10.17
CA VAL A 456 14.02 -30.26 -11.24
C VAL A 456 15.28 -29.41 -11.09
N GLU A 457 15.67 -29.02 -9.88
CA GLU A 457 16.96 -28.41 -9.58
C GLU A 457 18.11 -29.36 -9.89
N GLU A 458 18.05 -30.64 -9.49
CA GLU A 458 19.05 -31.64 -9.86
C GLU A 458 19.18 -31.76 -11.39
N LYS A 459 18.06 -31.93 -12.11
CA LYS A 459 18.05 -31.92 -13.58
C LYS A 459 18.55 -30.61 -14.18
N ILE A 460 18.21 -29.46 -13.61
CA ILE A 460 18.66 -28.14 -14.06
C ILE A 460 20.15 -27.94 -13.77
N HIS A 461 20.72 -28.51 -12.70
CA HIS A 461 22.14 -28.42 -12.39
C HIS A 461 22.98 -29.35 -13.30
N VAL A 462 22.46 -30.54 -13.61
CA VAL A 462 23.01 -31.46 -14.63
C VAL A 462 22.89 -30.83 -16.03
N GLU A 463 21.75 -30.26 -16.39
CA GLU A 463 21.56 -29.56 -17.67
C GLU A 463 22.42 -28.30 -17.77
N LYS A 464 22.49 -27.44 -16.74
CA LYS A 464 23.33 -26.23 -16.74
C LYS A 464 24.80 -26.61 -16.90
N SER A 465 25.29 -27.63 -16.18
CA SER A 465 26.69 -28.09 -16.32
C SER A 465 26.97 -28.77 -17.68
N ALA A 466 26.03 -29.54 -18.23
CA ALA A 466 26.12 -30.09 -19.59
C ALA A 466 26.07 -29.00 -20.67
N LYS A 467 25.18 -28.00 -20.53
CA LYS A 467 25.08 -26.82 -21.40
C LYS A 467 26.30 -25.91 -21.26
N LEU A 468 26.95 -25.84 -20.09
CA LEU A 468 28.21 -25.11 -19.89
C LEU A 468 29.40 -25.81 -20.57
N LYS A 469 29.50 -27.15 -20.45
CA LYS A 469 30.47 -27.97 -21.22
C LYS A 469 30.23 -27.81 -22.73
N LYS A 470 28.98 -27.94 -23.21
CA LYS A 470 28.62 -27.71 -24.63
C LYS A 470 28.90 -26.26 -25.07
N ARG A 471 28.68 -25.24 -24.23
CA ARG A 471 29.01 -23.83 -24.53
C ARG A 471 30.51 -23.55 -24.59
N ARG A 472 31.35 -24.22 -23.79
CA ARG A 472 32.82 -24.15 -23.93
C ARG A 472 33.28 -24.74 -25.27
N VAL A 473 32.76 -25.90 -25.66
CA VAL A 473 33.06 -26.54 -26.96
C VAL A 473 32.48 -25.73 -28.14
N SER A 474 31.29 -25.14 -28.00
CA SER A 474 30.68 -24.35 -29.08
C SER A 474 31.33 -22.98 -29.25
N LYS A 475 31.75 -22.29 -28.18
CA LYS A 475 32.56 -21.05 -28.33
C LYS A 475 33.90 -21.31 -29.02
N ALA A 476 34.53 -22.47 -28.79
CA ALA A 476 35.74 -22.86 -29.51
C ALA A 476 35.50 -23.07 -31.02
N LYS A 477 34.35 -23.62 -31.44
CA LYS A 477 33.98 -23.78 -32.86
C LYS A 477 33.38 -22.53 -33.50
N ALA A 478 32.69 -21.68 -32.74
CA ALA A 478 32.01 -20.48 -33.25
C ALA A 478 33.00 -19.41 -33.73
N LYS A 479 34.20 -19.31 -33.13
CA LYS A 479 35.27 -18.40 -33.57
C LYS A 479 35.87 -18.78 -34.94
N ALA A 480 35.42 -19.89 -35.57
CA ALA A 480 35.94 -20.40 -36.84
C ALA A 480 34.91 -20.43 -37.98
N LYS A 481 33.66 -19.96 -37.78
CA LYS A 481 32.60 -20.13 -38.82
C LYS A 481 31.60 -18.97 -38.97
N SER A 482 32.06 -17.73 -38.95
CA SER A 482 31.28 -16.55 -39.40
C SER A 482 31.33 -16.39 -40.93
N ARG A 483 30.63 -17.26 -41.66
CA ARG A 483 30.39 -17.13 -43.12
C ARG A 483 29.00 -17.66 -43.49
N THR A 484 28.41 -17.06 -44.54
CA THR A 484 27.21 -17.45 -45.32
C THR A 484 25.83 -17.54 -44.61
N ARG A 485 25.03 -16.50 -44.83
CA ARG A 485 23.64 -16.46 -45.38
C ARG A 485 22.53 -17.42 -44.87
N ASN A 486 21.50 -16.80 -44.28
CA ASN A 486 20.14 -16.57 -44.87
C ASN A 486 19.31 -17.75 -45.43
N THR A 487 18.12 -18.01 -44.86
CA THR A 487 16.74 -18.07 -45.45
C THR A 487 15.80 -19.04 -44.69
N GLY A 488 14.49 -18.74 -44.60
CA GLY A 488 13.44 -19.80 -44.58
C GLY A 488 12.36 -19.79 -43.48
N TRP A 489 11.10 -19.85 -43.95
CA TRP A 489 9.84 -20.38 -43.35
C TRP A 489 9.92 -21.90 -42.96
N SER A 490 8.95 -22.60 -42.34
CA SER A 490 7.64 -22.34 -41.65
C SER A 490 7.13 -23.66 -40.98
N GLY A 491 5.95 -23.68 -40.32
CA GLY A 491 5.28 -24.88 -39.73
C GLY A 491 5.18 -24.82 -38.19
N MET A 492 4.11 -25.25 -37.48
CA MET A 492 3.36 -26.54 -37.48
C MET A 492 4.27 -27.74 -37.14
N GLU A 493 3.96 -28.68 -36.24
CA GLU A 493 2.83 -28.94 -35.30
C GLU A 493 3.30 -30.04 -34.27
N ILE A 494 2.60 -30.60 -33.26
CA ILE A 494 1.20 -30.61 -32.79
C ILE A 494 1.14 -30.77 -31.23
N ALA A 495 -0.05 -31.00 -30.64
CA ALA A 495 -0.29 -31.18 -29.18
C ALA A 495 0.09 -32.57 -28.60
N VAL A 496 0.16 -32.67 -27.26
CA VAL A 496 -0.47 -33.70 -26.37
C VAL A 496 -0.03 -33.48 -24.91
N GLY A 497 -0.93 -33.64 -23.92
CA GLY A 497 -0.56 -33.73 -22.50
C GLY A 497 -1.52 -33.10 -21.49
N VAL A 498 -2.74 -33.64 -21.33
CA VAL A 498 -3.66 -33.24 -20.24
C VAL A 498 -3.28 -33.95 -18.94
N GLY A 499 -3.16 -33.20 -17.83
CA GLY A 499 -3.05 -33.78 -16.49
C GLY A 499 -2.67 -32.77 -15.40
N ILE A 500 -3.31 -32.88 -14.23
CA ILE A 500 -2.97 -32.19 -12.96
C ILE A 500 -3.12 -30.65 -12.97
N VAL A 501 -4.36 -30.14 -13.10
CA VAL A 501 -4.75 -28.81 -12.59
C VAL A 501 -6.16 -28.88 -11.98
N ALA A 502 -6.29 -29.49 -10.80
CA ALA A 502 -7.53 -29.51 -10.00
C ALA A 502 -7.25 -29.91 -8.55
N ALA A 503 -6.97 -28.95 -7.67
CA ALA A 503 -6.85 -29.17 -6.22
C ALA A 503 -7.13 -27.89 -5.41
N VAL A 504 -6.29 -26.86 -5.57
CA VAL A 504 -6.28 -25.69 -4.67
C VAL A 504 -7.50 -24.76 -4.85
N GLY A 505 -7.97 -24.54 -6.08
CA GLY A 505 -9.06 -23.61 -6.37
C GLY A 505 -10.48 -24.08 -5.98
N ALA A 506 -10.66 -25.33 -5.55
CA ALA A 506 -11.99 -25.90 -5.31
C ALA A 506 -12.59 -25.52 -3.95
N GLY A 507 -11.75 -25.39 -2.92
CA GLY A 507 -12.19 -25.22 -1.52
C GLY A 507 -13.02 -23.96 -1.28
N LEU A 508 -12.52 -22.78 -1.70
CA LEU A 508 -13.25 -21.52 -1.52
C LEU A 508 -14.47 -21.41 -2.46
N TRP A 509 -14.41 -21.99 -3.66
CA TRP A 509 -15.43 -21.76 -4.70
C TRP A 509 -16.73 -22.56 -4.47
N ILE A 510 -16.63 -23.76 -3.90
CA ILE A 510 -17.79 -24.64 -3.69
C ILE A 510 -18.66 -24.17 -2.51
N TRP A 511 -18.07 -23.56 -1.47
CA TRP A 511 -18.80 -23.11 -0.29
C TRP A 511 -19.64 -21.84 -0.52
N MET A 512 -19.17 -20.90 -1.36
CA MET A 512 -19.87 -19.64 -1.65
C MET A 512 -21.20 -19.79 -2.43
N ARG A 513 -21.65 -21.01 -2.75
CA ARG A 513 -22.79 -21.26 -3.64
C ARG A 513 -23.95 -22.06 -3.04
N SER A 514 -23.89 -22.43 -1.76
CA SER A 514 -24.93 -23.25 -1.09
C SER A 514 -25.97 -22.46 -0.29
N SER A 515 -25.75 -21.17 -0.02
CA SER A 515 -26.60 -20.32 0.85
C SER A 515 -27.87 -19.75 0.16
N LYS A 516 -28.41 -20.43 -0.86
CA LYS A 516 -29.73 -20.13 -1.44
C LYS A 516 -30.53 -21.40 -1.69
N VAL A 517 -31.84 -21.34 -1.38
CA VAL A 517 -32.84 -22.43 -1.53
C VAL A 517 -32.64 -23.54 -0.48
N LYS A 518 -33.32 -23.52 0.68
CA LYS A 518 -34.80 -23.53 0.86
C LYS A 518 -35.22 -23.25 2.31
N ALA A 519 -36.53 -22.98 2.48
CA ALA A 519 -37.26 -22.69 3.72
C ALA A 519 -36.90 -21.34 4.34
#